data_AF-A0A090WW71-F1
#
_entry.id   AF-A0A090WW71-F1
#
_cell.length_a   1.000
_cell.length_b   1.000
_cell.length_c   1.000
_cell.angle_alpha   90.00
_cell.angle_beta   90.00
_cell.angle_gamma   90.00
#
_symmetry.space_group_name_H-M   'P 1'
#
loop_
_entity.id
_entity.type
_entity.pdbx_description
1 polymer ?
#
loop_
_entity_poly.entity_id
_entity_poly.type
_entity_poly.pdbx_seq_one_letter_code
_entity_poly.pdbx_strand_id
1 'polypeptide(L)'
;MANQFAGVGGGDFTQPLTNDNFGGLAAGGTRIAEPRLVFGGSTPVPLESVVGPVTVSTDIVLNNPTGPFRNLGVPGAKSFHLLSDSYGSLAGVGSYANPYFVRMASSPSATMLGDAMAQSPTFFTLSEMGANDVLSFAVSGGSGVDQKENLDPSTYGSNDITDPNVFASVFSNLVTTLTSGGAKGVVTNVPYITDLPHFTTVPYNPIPLDAGTASFLNSVAAYGTYNGGLQQAYAALQGSGLFTAEEVAKRTIKFVEGQNAVVIIDEDLTDLGGAINSAFAEIPKYRQATADDLLVLSSSSFIGTEAIPGNAQSINGVAVPLADQWVLTPEEQLAIKEATDAYNVTIKAVSDANDNIALVDLNTILSELATTGILYGDYTLNASLVTGGAVSLDGIHLTARGYSYMAYKFLEAIDTSFGANFIDSGNVPNPGDYPTNYAPTLQ
;
A
#
# COMPACT_ATOMS: atom_id res chain seq x y z
N MET A 1 -18.42 -12.97 4.73
CA MET A 1 -19.16 -12.60 5.95
C MET A 1 -20.64 -12.35 5.66
N ALA A 2 -21.01 -11.38 4.80
CA ALA A 2 -22.40 -11.03 4.51
C ALA A 2 -23.31 -12.22 4.13
N ASN A 3 -22.84 -13.14 3.29
CA ASN A 3 -23.60 -14.36 2.96
C ASN A 3 -23.95 -15.21 4.20
N GLN A 4 -23.06 -15.26 5.20
CA GLN A 4 -23.32 -15.97 6.44
C GLN A 4 -24.32 -15.24 7.33
N PHE A 5 -24.30 -13.90 7.32
CA PHE A 5 -25.31 -13.10 8.00
C PHE A 5 -26.70 -13.27 7.35
N ALA A 6 -26.77 -13.36 6.02
CA ALA A 6 -28.03 -13.60 5.31
C ALA A 6 -28.69 -14.92 5.76
N GLY A 7 -27.89 -15.97 6.00
CA GLY A 7 -28.35 -17.26 6.52
C GLY A 7 -29.02 -17.19 7.90
N VAL A 8 -28.76 -16.14 8.68
CA VAL A 8 -29.33 -15.91 10.02
C VAL A 8 -30.24 -14.67 10.08
N GLY A 9 -30.70 -14.17 8.93
CA GLY A 9 -31.67 -13.07 8.85
C GLY A 9 -31.07 -11.65 8.71
N GLY A 10 -29.77 -11.53 8.41
CA GLY A 10 -29.10 -10.25 8.15
C GLY A 10 -29.53 -9.56 6.84
N GLY A 11 -30.27 -10.27 5.98
CA GLY A 11 -30.76 -9.76 4.69
C GLY A 11 -29.67 -9.58 3.63
N ASP A 12 -30.04 -8.92 2.54
CA ASP A 12 -29.15 -8.72 1.39
C ASP A 12 -28.04 -7.70 1.68
N PHE A 13 -26.88 -7.89 1.07
CA PHE A 13 -25.74 -6.98 1.17
C PHE A 13 -25.46 -6.31 -0.17
N THR A 14 -25.95 -5.08 -0.33
CA THR A 14 -25.82 -4.29 -1.56
C THR A 14 -24.45 -3.64 -1.65
N GLN A 15 -23.83 -3.72 -2.83
CA GLN A 15 -22.50 -3.17 -3.11
C GLN A 15 -22.56 -2.26 -4.36
N PRO A 16 -21.78 -1.17 -4.41
CA PRO A 16 -21.70 -0.27 -5.57
C PRO A 16 -20.82 -0.87 -6.68
N LEU A 17 -21.26 -2.00 -7.25
CA LEU A 17 -20.51 -2.74 -8.26
C LEU A 17 -20.12 -1.87 -9.47
N THR A 18 -18.98 -2.17 -10.08
CA THR A 18 -18.57 -1.64 -11.38
C THR A 18 -19.46 -2.24 -12.48
N ASN A 19 -19.57 -1.56 -13.62
CA ASN A 19 -20.41 -2.00 -14.74
C ASN A 19 -19.73 -3.04 -15.65
N ASP A 20 -18.43 -3.25 -15.45
CA ASP A 20 -17.59 -4.23 -16.14
C ASP A 20 -16.59 -4.89 -15.17
N ASN A 21 -15.96 -5.98 -15.62
CA ASN A 21 -14.85 -6.64 -14.92
C ASN A 21 -13.46 -6.31 -15.51
N PHE A 22 -13.33 -5.23 -16.30
CA PHE A 22 -12.02 -4.74 -16.72
C PHE A 22 -11.33 -3.98 -15.60
N GLY A 23 -12.12 -3.34 -14.73
CA GLY A 23 -11.61 -2.36 -13.78
C GLY A 23 -11.39 -1.01 -14.44
N GLY A 24 -10.68 -0.12 -13.77
CA GLY A 24 -10.54 1.27 -14.19
C GLY A 24 -11.82 2.08 -14.00
N LEU A 25 -11.76 3.36 -14.35
CA LEU A 25 -12.87 4.31 -14.24
C LEU A 25 -12.86 5.28 -15.43
N ALA A 26 -14.03 5.76 -15.81
CA ALA A 26 -14.22 6.85 -16.76
C ALA A 26 -14.98 8.03 -16.15
N ALA A 27 -14.84 9.22 -16.73
CA ALA A 27 -15.64 10.39 -16.44
C ALA A 27 -16.12 11.03 -17.74
N GLY A 28 -17.43 11.00 -18.00
CA GLY A 28 -17.99 11.54 -19.24
C GLY A 28 -17.42 10.87 -20.50
N GLY A 29 -17.12 9.58 -20.43
CA GLY A 29 -16.51 8.78 -21.49
C GLY A 29 -14.98 8.85 -21.58
N THR A 30 -14.32 9.69 -20.77
CA THR A 30 -12.85 9.79 -20.75
C THR A 30 -12.29 8.88 -19.66
N ARG A 31 -11.34 8.00 -19.99
CA ARG A 31 -10.66 7.14 -19.00
C ARG A 31 -9.89 8.00 -17.99
N ILE A 32 -10.09 7.73 -16.70
CA ILE A 32 -9.41 8.40 -15.57
C ILE A 32 -8.66 7.43 -14.65
N ALA A 33 -8.87 6.12 -14.80
CA ALA A 33 -8.08 5.09 -14.12
C ALA A 33 -7.90 3.87 -15.03
N GLU A 34 -6.75 3.21 -14.92
CA GLU A 34 -6.38 2.09 -15.77
C GLU A 34 -7.08 0.77 -15.38
N PRO A 35 -7.30 -0.15 -16.33
CA PRO A 35 -7.80 -1.50 -16.06
C PRO A 35 -6.90 -2.32 -15.12
N ARG A 36 -7.45 -3.41 -14.58
CA ARG A 36 -6.77 -4.30 -13.63
C ARG A 36 -5.54 -5.00 -14.22
N LEU A 37 -4.66 -5.46 -13.33
CA LEU A 37 -3.58 -6.39 -13.68
C LEU A 37 -4.11 -7.82 -13.80
N VAL A 38 -3.44 -8.63 -14.63
CA VAL A 38 -3.70 -10.07 -14.80
C VAL A 38 -2.39 -10.86 -14.78
N PHE A 39 -2.47 -12.17 -14.56
CA PHE A 39 -1.29 -13.02 -14.59
C PHE A 39 -0.87 -13.29 -16.04
N GLY A 40 0.31 -12.83 -16.43
CA GLY A 40 0.88 -12.97 -17.79
C GLY A 40 1.65 -14.28 -18.03
N GLY A 41 1.64 -15.22 -17.09
CA GLY A 41 2.36 -16.48 -17.15
C GLY A 41 3.65 -16.52 -16.32
N SER A 42 4.23 -15.37 -16.01
CA SER A 42 5.41 -15.24 -15.13
C SER A 42 5.22 -14.14 -14.07
N THR A 43 4.70 -12.98 -14.48
CA THR A 43 4.51 -11.80 -13.63
C THR A 43 3.12 -11.19 -13.84
N PRO A 44 2.66 -10.30 -12.96
CA PRO A 44 1.54 -9.42 -13.25
C PRO A 44 1.83 -8.57 -14.50
N VAL A 45 0.83 -8.41 -15.37
CA VAL A 45 0.88 -7.54 -16.57
C VAL A 45 -0.44 -6.77 -16.71
N PRO A 46 -0.46 -5.62 -17.40
CA PRO A 46 -1.71 -4.91 -17.71
C PRO A 46 -2.67 -5.81 -18.50
N LEU A 47 -3.97 -5.79 -18.17
CA LEU A 47 -5.00 -6.57 -18.87
C LEU A 47 -4.94 -6.40 -20.39
N GLU A 48 -4.79 -5.16 -20.86
CA GLU A 48 -4.80 -4.82 -22.29
C GLU A 48 -3.59 -5.42 -23.06
N SER A 49 -2.51 -5.80 -22.36
CA SER A 49 -1.39 -6.52 -22.98
C SER A 49 -1.73 -7.96 -23.38
N VAL A 50 -2.78 -8.53 -22.77
CA VAL A 50 -3.22 -9.91 -22.99
C VAL A 50 -4.43 -9.98 -23.91
N VAL A 51 -5.43 -9.11 -23.70
CA VAL A 51 -6.71 -9.17 -24.42
C VAL A 51 -6.90 -8.05 -25.46
N GLY A 52 -5.92 -7.15 -25.57
CA GLY A 52 -6.03 -5.95 -26.41
C GLY A 52 -6.77 -4.79 -25.71
N PRO A 53 -6.92 -3.64 -26.40
CA PRO A 53 -7.55 -2.45 -25.82
C PRO A 53 -9.00 -2.70 -25.38
N VAL A 54 -9.39 -2.13 -24.24
CA VAL A 54 -10.74 -2.22 -23.67
C VAL A 54 -11.40 -0.85 -23.51
N THR A 55 -12.73 -0.82 -23.55
CA THR A 55 -13.50 0.38 -23.18
C THR A 55 -14.01 0.21 -21.76
N VAL A 56 -13.52 1.06 -20.84
CA VAL A 56 -14.01 1.12 -19.47
C VAL A 56 -15.43 1.68 -19.48
N SER A 57 -16.39 0.89 -19.00
CA SER A 57 -17.82 1.24 -19.02
C SER A 57 -18.31 1.82 -17.69
N THR A 58 -17.54 1.63 -16.61
CA THR A 58 -17.80 2.23 -15.32
C THR A 58 -17.48 3.73 -15.36
N ASP A 59 -18.51 4.57 -15.40
CA ASP A 59 -18.38 6.02 -15.57
C ASP A 59 -18.98 6.79 -14.39
N ILE A 60 -18.16 7.65 -13.77
CA ILE A 60 -18.52 8.39 -12.55
C ILE A 60 -19.55 9.52 -12.77
N VAL A 61 -19.91 9.78 -14.02
CA VAL A 61 -20.87 10.83 -14.43
C VAL A 61 -22.12 10.21 -15.05
N LEU A 62 -21.95 9.16 -15.86
CA LEU A 62 -23.01 8.68 -16.76
C LEU A 62 -23.85 7.54 -16.20
N ASN A 63 -23.30 6.71 -15.30
CA ASN A 63 -23.97 5.46 -14.91
C ASN A 63 -23.66 5.03 -13.46
N ASN A 64 -23.66 6.00 -12.55
CA ASN A 64 -23.53 5.75 -11.11
C ASN A 64 -24.66 4.84 -10.59
N PRO A 65 -24.34 3.82 -9.77
CA PRO A 65 -25.35 2.95 -9.18
C PRO A 65 -26.16 3.71 -8.11
N THR A 66 -27.39 3.27 -7.83
CA THR A 66 -28.25 3.87 -6.80
C THR A 66 -28.29 3.04 -5.53
N GLY A 67 -28.06 3.68 -4.38
CA GLY A 67 -28.09 3.05 -3.06
C GLY A 67 -29.51 2.85 -2.47
N PRO A 68 -29.60 2.50 -1.17
CA PRO A 68 -28.50 2.45 -0.19
C PRO A 68 -27.56 1.25 -0.39
N PHE A 69 -26.27 1.47 -0.13
CA PHE A 69 -25.24 0.44 -0.16
C PHE A 69 -24.85 0.05 1.26
N ARG A 70 -24.70 -1.26 1.50
CA ARG A 70 -24.18 -1.80 2.76
C ARG A 70 -22.66 -1.98 2.75
N ASN A 71 -22.05 -1.99 1.57
CA ASN A 71 -20.62 -1.77 1.41
C ASN A 71 -20.35 -0.29 1.18
N LEU A 72 -19.78 0.37 2.19
CA LEU A 72 -19.33 1.76 2.12
C LEU A 72 -17.79 1.89 2.11
N GLY A 73 -17.08 0.80 1.80
CA GLY A 73 -15.64 0.83 1.61
C GLY A 73 -15.27 1.54 0.31
N VAL A 74 -14.29 2.44 0.38
CA VAL A 74 -13.83 3.23 -0.77
C VAL A 74 -12.33 2.98 -0.98
N PRO A 75 -11.91 2.44 -2.14
CA PRO A 75 -10.50 2.24 -2.45
C PRO A 75 -9.69 3.54 -2.33
N GLY A 76 -8.53 3.46 -1.67
CA GLY A 76 -7.63 4.60 -1.45
C GLY A 76 -8.08 5.59 -0.38
N ALA A 77 -9.21 5.37 0.31
CA ALA A 77 -9.61 6.23 1.42
C ALA A 77 -8.69 6.05 2.63
N LYS A 78 -8.04 7.14 3.04
CA LYS A 78 -7.43 7.34 4.38
C LYS A 78 -8.50 7.58 5.46
N SER A 79 -8.14 7.41 6.72
CA SER A 79 -9.02 7.51 7.88
C SER A 79 -9.91 8.77 7.89
N PHE A 80 -9.33 9.95 7.73
CA PHE A 80 -10.04 11.23 7.82
C PHE A 80 -11.05 11.45 6.69
N HIS A 81 -10.91 10.78 5.54
CA HIS A 81 -11.87 10.90 4.45
C HIS A 81 -13.26 10.37 4.82
N LEU A 82 -13.36 9.45 5.78
CA LEU A 82 -14.64 8.86 6.22
C LEU A 82 -15.59 9.91 6.84
N LEU A 83 -15.04 11.03 7.31
CA LEU A 83 -15.78 12.16 7.89
C LEU A 83 -15.87 13.37 6.94
N SER A 84 -15.22 13.33 5.78
CA SER A 84 -15.19 14.46 4.84
C SER A 84 -16.52 14.58 4.09
N ASP A 85 -17.11 15.79 4.13
CA ASP A 85 -18.34 16.16 3.42
C ASP A 85 -18.08 16.66 2.00
N SER A 86 -16.85 16.54 1.49
CA SER A 86 -16.48 16.95 0.14
C SER A 86 -15.93 15.78 -0.69
N TYR A 87 -15.67 14.63 -0.06
CA TYR A 87 -15.03 13.47 -0.68
C TYR A 87 -15.84 12.83 -1.80
N GLY A 88 -17.17 13.00 -1.78
CA GLY A 88 -18.12 12.49 -2.78
C GLY A 88 -18.46 13.49 -3.89
N SER A 89 -17.81 14.66 -3.91
CA SER A 89 -18.10 15.71 -4.89
C SER A 89 -17.40 15.48 -6.22
N LEU A 90 -18.15 15.35 -7.32
CA LEU A 90 -17.58 15.24 -8.67
C LEU A 90 -16.65 16.41 -9.02
N ALA A 91 -16.91 17.61 -8.49
CA ALA A 91 -16.09 18.80 -8.73
C ALA A 91 -14.69 18.72 -8.09
N GLY A 92 -14.48 17.82 -7.12
CA GLY A 92 -13.21 17.64 -6.44
C GLY A 92 -12.32 16.55 -7.02
N VAL A 93 -12.78 15.83 -8.06
CA VAL A 93 -12.02 14.70 -8.64
C VAL A 93 -10.71 15.23 -9.25
N GLY A 94 -9.60 14.60 -8.87
CA GLY A 94 -8.25 15.05 -9.22
C GLY A 94 -7.62 16.02 -8.22
N SER A 95 -8.31 16.33 -7.12
CA SER A 95 -7.78 17.14 -6.01
C SER A 95 -8.08 16.51 -4.65
N TYR A 96 -9.33 16.56 -4.18
CA TYR A 96 -9.71 16.12 -2.83
C TYR A 96 -10.82 15.06 -2.82
N ALA A 97 -11.53 14.85 -3.92
CA ALA A 97 -12.62 13.87 -3.99
C ALA A 97 -12.15 12.53 -4.58
N ASN A 98 -12.80 11.46 -4.15
CA ASN A 98 -12.51 10.11 -4.63
C ASN A 98 -13.55 9.66 -5.66
N PRO A 99 -13.13 9.27 -6.88
CA PRO A 99 -14.05 8.94 -7.94
C PRO A 99 -14.90 7.69 -7.64
N TYR A 100 -14.44 6.77 -6.79
CA TYR A 100 -15.28 5.66 -6.31
C TYR A 100 -16.38 6.14 -5.36
N PHE A 101 -16.07 7.07 -4.44
CA PHE A 101 -17.08 7.60 -3.53
C PHE A 101 -18.10 8.49 -4.26
N VAL A 102 -17.68 9.27 -5.26
CA VAL A 102 -18.58 10.02 -6.15
C VAL A 102 -19.67 9.12 -6.76
N ARG A 103 -19.34 7.87 -7.10
CA ARG A 103 -20.30 6.91 -7.67
C ARG A 103 -21.37 6.44 -6.69
N MET A 104 -21.08 6.41 -5.39
CA MET A 104 -21.89 5.72 -4.40
C MET A 104 -22.45 6.62 -3.29
N ALA A 105 -21.92 7.82 -3.14
CA ALA A 105 -22.37 8.80 -2.15
C ALA A 105 -23.84 9.16 -2.38
N SER A 106 -24.62 9.27 -1.29
CA SER A 106 -26.05 9.63 -1.39
C SER A 106 -26.27 11.06 -1.89
N SER A 107 -25.28 11.93 -1.73
CA SER A 107 -25.22 13.28 -2.28
C SER A 107 -23.76 13.74 -2.40
N PRO A 108 -23.46 14.79 -3.18
CA PRO A 108 -22.10 15.32 -3.30
C PRO A 108 -21.48 15.77 -1.97
N SER A 109 -22.31 16.04 -0.96
CA SER A 109 -21.88 16.46 0.39
C SER A 109 -22.07 15.40 1.47
N ALA A 110 -22.30 14.14 1.08
CA ALA A 110 -22.42 13.05 2.05
C ALA A 110 -21.04 12.68 2.61
N THR A 111 -21.01 12.28 3.88
CA THR A 111 -19.85 11.61 4.47
C THR A 111 -20.09 10.10 4.45
N MET A 112 -19.02 9.30 4.41
CA MET A 112 -19.15 7.84 4.46
C MET A 112 -19.82 7.39 5.77
N LEU A 113 -19.47 8.00 6.89
CA LEU A 113 -20.14 7.77 8.18
C LEU A 113 -21.62 8.17 8.14
N GLY A 114 -21.95 9.31 7.50
CA GLY A 114 -23.33 9.78 7.37
C GLY A 114 -24.20 8.81 6.58
N ASP A 115 -23.71 8.33 5.44
CA ASP A 115 -24.39 7.32 4.62
C ASP A 115 -24.55 5.98 5.35
N ALA A 116 -23.60 5.62 6.22
CA ALA A 116 -23.73 4.45 7.08
C ALA A 116 -24.84 4.64 8.13
N MET A 117 -24.81 5.76 8.86
CA MET A 117 -25.75 6.04 9.95
C MET A 117 -27.18 6.27 9.47
N ALA A 118 -27.37 6.80 8.25
CA ALA A 118 -28.68 6.93 7.63
C ALA A 118 -29.43 5.60 7.49
N GLN A 119 -28.69 4.48 7.48
CA GLN A 119 -29.26 3.13 7.38
C GLN A 119 -29.59 2.49 8.75
N SER A 120 -29.33 3.19 9.87
CA SER A 120 -29.54 2.67 11.24
C SER A 120 -28.89 1.29 11.44
N PRO A 121 -27.56 1.17 11.29
CA PRO A 121 -26.88 -0.12 11.30
C PRO A 121 -27.06 -0.83 12.64
N THR A 122 -27.27 -2.13 12.61
CA THR A 122 -27.25 -3.01 13.81
C THR A 122 -25.91 -3.71 13.99
N PHE A 123 -25.11 -3.76 12.92
CA PHE A 123 -23.78 -4.31 12.89
C PHE A 123 -22.90 -3.56 11.88
N PHE A 124 -21.60 -3.42 12.16
CA PHE A 124 -20.65 -2.82 11.22
C PHE A 124 -19.27 -3.48 11.25
N THR A 125 -18.48 -3.22 10.22
CA THR A 125 -17.05 -3.57 10.19
C THR A 125 -16.22 -2.36 9.81
N LEU A 126 -15.18 -2.06 10.59
CA LEU A 126 -14.11 -1.14 10.18
C LEU A 126 -12.84 -1.97 9.97
N SER A 127 -12.64 -2.42 8.74
CA SER A 127 -11.50 -3.25 8.34
C SER A 127 -10.39 -2.38 7.79
N GLU A 128 -9.16 -2.58 8.29
CA GLU A 128 -7.93 -1.97 7.78
C GLU A 128 -7.98 -0.43 7.75
N MET A 129 -8.81 0.17 8.61
CA MET A 129 -8.86 1.62 8.76
C MET A 129 -7.52 2.09 9.34
N GLY A 130 -6.79 2.94 8.61
CA GLY A 130 -5.41 3.31 8.93
C GLY A 130 -4.38 2.69 7.99
N ALA A 131 -4.73 1.67 7.19
CA ALA A 131 -3.78 1.07 6.25
C ALA A 131 -3.39 2.07 5.15
N ASN A 132 -4.35 2.72 4.49
CA ASN A 132 -4.06 3.75 3.47
C ASN A 132 -3.43 5.01 4.06
N ASP A 133 -3.55 5.23 5.37
CA ASP A 133 -2.90 6.35 6.06
C ASP A 133 -1.38 6.23 5.98
N VAL A 134 -0.81 5.01 5.91
CA VAL A 134 0.63 4.77 5.69
C VAL A 134 0.96 4.16 4.32
N LEU A 135 0.03 3.42 3.70
CA LEU A 135 0.31 2.66 2.47
C LEU A 135 0.61 3.56 1.28
N SER A 136 -0.09 4.68 1.13
CA SER A 136 0.16 5.59 0.00
C SER A 136 1.60 6.14 0.01
N PHE A 137 2.13 6.43 1.20
CA PHE A 137 3.52 6.84 1.40
C PHE A 137 4.45 5.73 0.94
N ALA A 138 4.22 4.52 1.45
CA ALA A 138 5.04 3.35 1.19
C ALA A 138 5.10 2.96 -0.29
N VAL A 139 3.95 2.84 -0.98
CA VAL A 139 3.92 2.45 -2.41
C VAL A 139 4.39 3.57 -3.35
N SER A 140 4.47 4.80 -2.86
CA SER A 140 5.06 5.93 -3.58
C SER A 140 6.57 6.03 -3.38
N GLY A 141 7.19 5.06 -2.70
CA GLY A 141 8.60 5.04 -2.34
C GLY A 141 9.00 6.27 -1.56
N GLY A 142 8.31 6.55 -0.45
CA GLY A 142 8.72 7.62 0.48
C GLY A 142 8.33 9.05 0.09
N SER A 143 7.88 9.29 -1.14
CA SER A 143 7.69 10.66 -1.69
C SER A 143 6.69 11.60 -0.97
N GLY A 144 5.96 11.11 0.04
CA GLY A 144 5.06 11.92 0.85
C GLY A 144 5.77 12.57 2.04
N VAL A 145 4.99 13.14 2.96
CA VAL A 145 5.50 13.70 4.21
C VAL A 145 4.84 13.01 5.40
N ASP A 146 5.61 12.74 6.47
CA ASP A 146 5.01 12.37 7.76
C ASP A 146 4.38 13.61 8.41
N GLN A 147 3.05 13.62 8.52
CA GLN A 147 2.28 14.74 9.04
C GLN A 147 2.20 14.77 10.58
N LYS A 148 3.02 13.99 11.28
CA LYS A 148 3.15 14.05 12.75
C LYS A 148 3.20 15.50 13.24
N GLU A 149 2.34 15.81 14.23
CA GLU A 149 2.10 17.13 14.82
C GLU A 149 1.27 18.12 13.96
N ASN A 150 0.93 17.80 12.71
CA ASN A 150 0.00 18.59 11.91
C ASN A 150 -1.44 18.07 12.08
N LEU A 151 -2.27 18.80 12.82
CA LEU A 151 -3.65 18.38 13.10
C LEU A 151 -4.68 18.77 12.02
N ASP A 152 -4.24 19.39 10.92
CA ASP A 152 -5.13 19.83 9.83
C ASP A 152 -5.00 18.93 8.59
N PRO A 153 -5.83 17.88 8.46
CA PRO A 153 -5.77 16.96 7.32
C PRO A 153 -6.13 17.61 5.98
N SER A 154 -6.68 18.83 5.95
CA SER A 154 -6.95 19.53 4.69
C SER A 154 -5.67 19.99 3.97
N THR A 155 -4.54 19.97 4.68
CA THR A 155 -3.22 20.35 4.14
C THR A 155 -2.41 19.15 3.64
N TYR A 156 -2.88 17.92 3.87
CA TYR A 156 -2.12 16.72 3.57
C TYR A 156 -2.09 16.42 2.06
N GLY A 157 -0.93 16.01 1.57
CA GLY A 157 -0.77 15.40 0.25
C GLY A 157 -1.35 13.99 0.19
N SER A 158 -1.60 13.49 -1.03
CA SER A 158 -2.17 12.17 -1.25
C SER A 158 -1.29 11.03 -0.73
N ASN A 159 0.04 11.25 -0.72
CA ASN A 159 1.03 10.26 -0.32
C ASN A 159 1.44 10.39 1.15
N ASP A 160 0.96 11.40 1.87
CA ASP A 160 1.45 11.72 3.22
C ASP A 160 1.00 10.69 4.26
N ILE A 161 1.80 10.50 5.30
CA ILE A 161 1.40 9.72 6.48
C ILE A 161 0.48 10.58 7.34
N THR A 162 -0.67 10.05 7.75
CA THR A 162 -1.64 10.78 8.60
C THR A 162 -1.09 10.99 10.02
N ASP A 163 -1.31 12.16 10.62
CA ASP A 163 -0.96 12.38 12.03
C ASP A 163 -1.69 11.39 12.98
N PRO A 164 -0.98 10.78 13.95
CA PRO A 164 -1.60 9.86 14.91
C PRO A 164 -2.76 10.43 15.74
N ASN A 165 -2.77 11.72 16.07
CA ASN A 165 -3.87 12.34 16.81
C ASN A 165 -5.08 12.61 15.91
N VAL A 166 -4.86 12.95 14.64
CA VAL A 166 -5.95 13.02 13.64
C VAL A 166 -6.59 11.66 13.48
N PHE A 167 -5.79 10.60 13.25
CA PHE A 167 -6.30 9.23 13.19
C PHE A 167 -7.08 8.87 14.46
N ALA A 168 -6.51 9.15 15.65
CA ALA A 168 -7.12 8.80 16.91
C ALA A 168 -8.48 9.49 17.13
N SER A 169 -8.58 10.77 16.78
CA SER A 169 -9.83 11.53 16.84
C SER A 169 -10.89 10.95 15.92
N VAL A 170 -10.52 10.66 14.67
CA VAL A 170 -11.43 10.12 13.65
C VAL A 170 -11.91 8.72 14.03
N PHE A 171 -11.01 7.82 14.41
CA PHE A 171 -11.35 6.44 14.79
C PHE A 171 -12.28 6.42 16.02
N SER A 172 -11.97 7.21 17.05
CA SER A 172 -12.80 7.32 18.25
C SER A 172 -14.20 7.85 17.93
N ASN A 173 -14.30 8.86 17.05
CA ASN A 173 -15.58 9.41 16.62
C ASN A 173 -16.42 8.41 15.81
N LEU A 174 -15.78 7.68 14.88
CA LEU A 174 -16.46 6.63 14.10
C LEU A 174 -17.03 5.55 15.01
N VAL A 175 -16.23 4.99 15.92
CA VAL A 175 -16.69 3.95 16.83
C VAL A 175 -17.80 4.45 17.74
N THR A 176 -17.65 5.65 18.32
CA THR A 176 -18.67 6.25 19.20
C THR A 176 -19.99 6.45 18.45
N THR A 177 -19.92 6.96 17.21
CA THR A 177 -21.11 7.25 16.42
C THR A 177 -21.79 5.97 15.95
N LEU A 178 -21.02 5.01 15.40
CA LEU A 178 -21.57 3.74 14.92
C LEU A 178 -22.21 2.93 16.05
N THR A 179 -21.66 2.99 17.27
CA THR A 179 -22.21 2.28 18.43
C THR A 179 -23.32 3.05 19.16
N SER A 180 -23.58 4.31 18.80
CA SER A 180 -24.59 5.17 19.48
C SER A 180 -26.02 4.62 19.43
N GLY A 181 -26.35 3.84 18.40
CA GLY A 181 -27.63 3.14 18.24
C GLY A 181 -27.65 1.72 18.84
N GLY A 182 -26.59 1.31 19.55
CA GLY A 182 -26.42 -0.06 20.06
C GLY A 182 -25.90 -1.06 19.02
N ALA A 183 -25.38 -0.58 17.88
CA ALA A 183 -24.76 -1.45 16.90
C ALA A 183 -23.51 -2.13 17.48
N LYS A 184 -23.33 -3.41 17.16
CA LYS A 184 -22.08 -4.12 17.43
C LYS A 184 -21.15 -3.99 16.24
N GLY A 185 -19.85 -4.17 16.44
CA GLY A 185 -18.92 -4.11 15.32
C GLY A 185 -17.66 -4.92 15.52
N VAL A 186 -17.03 -5.24 14.39
CA VAL A 186 -15.66 -5.77 14.37
C VAL A 186 -14.76 -4.71 13.79
N VAL A 187 -13.67 -4.41 14.47
CA VAL A 187 -12.60 -3.55 13.99
C VAL A 187 -11.32 -4.36 13.87
N THR A 188 -10.37 -3.85 13.10
CA THR A 188 -9.05 -4.48 12.99
C THR A 188 -7.96 -3.51 13.36
N ASN A 189 -6.82 -4.01 13.84
CA ASN A 189 -5.60 -3.22 13.83
C ASN A 189 -5.07 -3.07 12.38
N VAL A 190 -4.14 -2.14 12.20
CA VAL A 190 -3.41 -1.93 10.94
C VAL A 190 -2.23 -2.89 10.92
N PRO A 191 -2.13 -3.77 9.91
CA PRO A 191 -1.00 -4.68 9.78
C PRO A 191 0.28 -3.93 9.38
N TYR A 192 1.46 -4.49 9.68
CA TYR A 192 2.73 -3.99 9.16
C TYR A 192 2.82 -4.19 7.64
N ILE A 193 2.47 -3.15 6.89
CA ILE A 193 2.36 -3.21 5.43
C ILE A 193 3.66 -3.58 4.71
N THR A 194 4.82 -3.39 5.33
CA THR A 194 6.13 -3.75 4.78
C THR A 194 6.35 -5.27 4.69
N ASP A 195 5.55 -6.07 5.39
CA ASP A 195 5.56 -7.54 5.26
C ASP A 195 4.85 -8.01 3.99
N LEU A 196 4.15 -7.12 3.28
CA LEU A 196 3.44 -7.44 2.06
C LEU A 196 4.41 -7.73 0.91
N PRO A 197 4.03 -8.63 -0.03
CA PRO A 197 4.83 -8.97 -1.22
C PRO A 197 5.22 -7.79 -2.08
N HIS A 198 4.46 -6.70 -2.01
CA HIS A 198 4.82 -5.46 -2.68
C HIS A 198 6.23 -4.98 -2.29
N PHE A 199 6.68 -5.24 -1.07
CA PHE A 199 7.97 -4.78 -0.55
C PHE A 199 8.99 -5.91 -0.40
N THR A 200 8.55 -7.17 -0.39
CA THR A 200 9.42 -8.34 -0.13
C THR A 200 9.74 -9.18 -1.36
N THR A 201 9.11 -8.91 -2.51
CA THR A 201 9.31 -9.72 -3.73
C THR A 201 10.59 -9.35 -4.48
N VAL A 202 10.94 -8.07 -4.55
CA VAL A 202 12.08 -7.59 -5.34
C VAL A 202 13.32 -7.51 -4.44
N PRO A 203 14.39 -8.27 -4.72
CA PRO A 203 15.61 -8.21 -3.90
C PRO A 203 16.36 -6.90 -4.14
N TYR A 204 17.13 -6.45 -3.14
CA TYR A 204 17.97 -5.25 -3.24
C TYR A 204 19.11 -5.35 -4.27
N ASN A 205 19.49 -6.57 -4.64
CA ASN A 205 20.57 -6.89 -5.59
C ASN A 205 20.13 -7.72 -6.80
N PRO A 206 19.13 -7.25 -7.59
CA PRO A 206 18.51 -8.04 -8.64
C PRO A 206 19.38 -8.16 -9.90
N ILE A 207 20.47 -7.38 -10.03
CA ILE A 207 21.16 -7.19 -11.31
C ILE A 207 22.43 -8.07 -11.43
N PRO A 208 22.43 -9.09 -12.30
CA PRO A 208 23.65 -9.80 -12.69
C PRO A 208 24.51 -8.95 -13.62
N LEU A 209 25.80 -8.84 -13.34
CA LEU A 209 26.78 -8.20 -14.23
C LEU A 209 27.92 -9.15 -14.61
N ASP A 210 28.38 -9.06 -15.86
CA ASP A 210 29.64 -9.67 -16.27
C ASP A 210 30.85 -8.85 -15.78
N ALA A 211 32.03 -9.47 -15.75
CA ALA A 211 33.26 -8.83 -15.27
C ALA A 211 33.65 -7.56 -16.05
N GLY A 212 33.36 -7.49 -17.35
CA GLY A 212 33.66 -6.33 -18.19
C GLY A 212 32.77 -5.15 -17.85
N THR A 213 31.46 -5.39 -17.74
CA THR A 213 30.47 -4.37 -17.34
C THR A 213 30.75 -3.85 -15.93
N ALA A 214 31.01 -4.74 -14.96
CA ALA A 214 31.39 -4.35 -13.60
C ALA A 214 32.67 -3.50 -13.58
N SER A 215 33.68 -3.86 -14.38
CA SER A 215 34.93 -3.08 -14.49
C SER A 215 34.69 -1.69 -15.08
N PHE A 216 33.82 -1.58 -16.09
CA PHE A 216 33.45 -0.29 -16.69
C PHE A 216 32.75 0.63 -15.68
N LEU A 217 31.78 0.11 -14.93
CA LEU A 217 31.03 0.90 -13.94
C LEU A 217 31.90 1.44 -12.80
N ASN A 218 32.95 0.70 -12.44
CA ASN A 218 33.95 1.14 -11.46
C ASN A 218 35.00 2.12 -12.04
N SER A 219 35.01 2.35 -13.35
CA SER A 219 36.01 3.19 -14.00
C SER A 219 35.72 4.69 -13.80
N VAL A 220 36.72 5.53 -14.09
CA VAL A 220 36.57 6.99 -14.05
C VAL A 220 35.49 7.54 -14.99
N ALA A 221 35.14 6.80 -16.05
CA ALA A 221 34.07 7.16 -16.98
C ALA A 221 32.65 6.93 -16.40
N ALA A 222 32.56 6.26 -15.25
CA ALA A 222 31.32 6.01 -14.50
C ALA A 222 31.53 6.42 -13.03
N TYR A 223 31.33 5.53 -12.06
CA TYR A 223 31.37 5.88 -10.64
C TYR A 223 32.77 6.15 -10.07
N GLY A 224 33.84 5.92 -10.82
CA GLY A 224 35.19 6.26 -10.39
C GLY A 224 35.37 7.76 -10.12
N THR A 225 34.73 8.63 -10.92
CA THR A 225 34.75 10.08 -10.69
C THR A 225 33.96 10.47 -9.44
N TYR A 226 32.76 9.90 -9.28
CA TYR A 226 31.93 10.09 -8.09
C TYR A 226 32.66 9.66 -6.81
N ASN A 227 33.20 8.44 -6.77
CA ASN A 227 33.95 7.92 -5.62
C ASN A 227 35.21 8.76 -5.32
N GLY A 228 35.91 9.25 -6.36
CA GLY A 228 37.03 10.18 -6.20
C GLY A 228 36.61 11.52 -5.59
N GLY A 229 35.44 12.04 -5.98
CA GLY A 229 34.84 13.24 -5.42
C GLY A 229 34.51 13.09 -3.93
N LEU A 230 33.95 11.94 -3.52
CA LEU A 230 33.70 11.63 -2.10
C LEU A 230 34.97 11.72 -1.26
N GLN A 231 36.08 11.15 -1.74
CA GLN A 231 37.36 11.19 -1.02
C GLN A 231 37.91 12.61 -0.91
N GLN A 232 37.75 13.44 -1.95
CA GLN A 232 38.17 14.84 -1.91
C GLN A 232 37.34 15.66 -0.93
N ALA A 233 36.01 15.48 -0.93
CA ALA A 233 35.11 16.13 0.01
C ALA A 233 35.44 15.71 1.47
N TYR A 234 35.68 14.42 1.70
CA TYR A 234 36.08 13.91 3.02
C TYR A 234 37.40 14.52 3.50
N ALA A 235 38.41 14.59 2.63
CA ALA A 235 39.69 15.22 2.97
C ALA A 235 39.54 16.72 3.28
N ALA A 236 38.69 17.43 2.53
CA ALA A 236 38.43 18.85 2.73
C ALA A 236 37.62 19.14 4.01
N LEU A 237 36.77 18.21 4.44
CA LEU A 237 35.91 18.34 5.63
C LEU A 237 36.47 17.62 6.86
N GLN A 238 37.70 17.10 6.79
CA GLN A 238 38.28 16.29 7.84
C GLN A 238 38.33 17.06 9.18
N GLY A 239 37.83 16.44 10.25
CA GLY A 239 37.76 17.05 11.59
C GLY A 239 36.59 18.00 11.82
N SER A 240 35.75 18.29 10.81
CA SER A 240 34.53 19.10 10.99
C SER A 240 33.37 18.33 11.62
N GLY A 241 33.35 17.00 11.48
CA GLY A 241 32.21 16.15 11.84
C GLY A 241 31.04 16.21 10.84
N LEU A 242 31.12 17.04 9.80
CA LEU A 242 30.04 17.24 8.83
C LEU A 242 29.98 16.18 7.73
N PHE A 243 31.05 15.41 7.53
CA PHE A 243 31.08 14.28 6.61
C PHE A 243 32.01 13.19 7.15
N THR A 244 31.45 12.05 7.49
CA THR A 244 32.13 11.01 8.28
C THR A 244 32.73 9.91 7.40
N ALA A 245 33.67 9.13 7.95
CA ALA A 245 34.25 8.00 7.22
C ALA A 245 33.19 6.92 6.95
N GLU A 246 32.24 6.77 7.87
CA GLU A 246 31.11 5.86 7.77
C GLU A 246 30.21 6.25 6.60
N GLU A 247 29.92 7.54 6.43
CA GLU A 247 29.09 8.01 5.31
C GLU A 247 29.84 7.89 3.97
N VAL A 248 31.14 8.16 3.93
CA VAL A 248 31.97 7.88 2.75
C VAL A 248 31.88 6.40 2.36
N ALA A 249 31.95 5.49 3.32
CA ALA A 249 31.81 4.06 3.08
C ALA A 249 30.40 3.71 2.58
N LYS A 250 29.34 4.26 3.20
CA LYS A 250 27.92 4.09 2.78
C LYS A 250 27.71 4.54 1.33
N ARG A 251 28.33 5.65 0.93
CA ARG A 251 28.20 6.24 -0.42
C ARG A 251 29.11 5.61 -1.48
N THR A 252 30.18 4.91 -1.10
CA THR A 252 31.13 4.38 -2.09
C THR A 252 30.46 3.29 -2.93
N ILE A 253 30.31 3.53 -4.24
CA ILE A 253 29.64 2.60 -5.16
C ILE A 253 30.67 1.65 -5.75
N LYS A 254 30.40 0.36 -5.70
CA LYS A 254 31.28 -0.66 -6.27
C LYS A 254 30.51 -1.82 -6.87
N PHE A 255 30.87 -2.18 -8.09
CA PHE A 255 30.31 -3.33 -8.79
C PHE A 255 31.31 -4.50 -8.85
N VAL A 256 30.79 -5.72 -8.89
CA VAL A 256 31.54 -6.98 -9.05
C VAL A 256 30.89 -7.85 -10.13
N GLU A 257 31.61 -8.85 -10.63
CA GLU A 257 30.97 -9.90 -11.43
C GLU A 257 29.95 -10.67 -10.57
N GLY A 258 28.75 -10.91 -11.09
CA GLY A 258 27.65 -11.55 -10.38
C GLY A 258 26.52 -10.58 -9.96
N GLN A 259 25.80 -10.90 -8.89
CA GLN A 259 24.67 -10.07 -8.41
C GLN A 259 25.16 -8.80 -7.72
N ASN A 260 24.60 -7.67 -8.12
CA ASN A 260 24.93 -6.36 -7.56
C ASN A 260 23.69 -5.65 -7.03
N ALA A 261 23.89 -4.94 -5.90
CA ALA A 261 22.92 -4.00 -5.36
C ALA A 261 22.64 -2.87 -6.36
N VAL A 262 21.38 -2.45 -6.43
CA VAL A 262 21.01 -1.26 -7.19
C VAL A 262 21.63 -0.01 -6.55
N VAL A 263 21.88 1.02 -7.35
CA VAL A 263 22.20 2.36 -6.85
C VAL A 263 20.90 3.12 -6.66
N ILE A 264 20.75 3.78 -5.52
CA ILE A 264 19.58 4.58 -5.17
C ILE A 264 19.98 6.01 -4.84
N ILE A 265 19.01 6.92 -4.94
CA ILE A 265 19.05 8.24 -4.31
C ILE A 265 18.53 8.06 -2.88
N ASP A 266 19.34 8.41 -1.89
CA ASP A 266 18.97 8.35 -0.46
C ASP A 266 18.90 9.78 0.09
N GLU A 267 17.69 10.27 0.34
CA GLU A 267 17.48 11.66 0.75
C GLU A 267 18.00 11.99 2.15
N ASP A 268 18.21 10.99 3.00
CA ASP A 268 18.75 11.13 4.36
C ASP A 268 20.28 11.28 4.39
N LEU A 269 20.96 11.08 3.27
CA LEU A 269 22.38 11.38 3.16
C LEU A 269 22.64 12.90 3.27
N THR A 270 23.80 13.26 3.82
CA THR A 270 24.21 14.66 4.01
C THR A 270 24.19 15.47 2.70
N ASP A 271 23.53 16.64 2.65
CA ASP A 271 23.62 17.50 1.46
C ASP A 271 24.96 18.26 1.42
N LEU A 272 25.98 17.65 0.80
CA LEU A 272 27.32 18.24 0.70
C LEU A 272 27.33 19.54 -0.09
N GLY A 273 26.51 19.63 -1.15
CA GLY A 273 26.51 20.76 -2.08
C GLY A 273 25.66 21.92 -1.62
N GLY A 274 24.43 21.64 -1.18
CA GLY A 274 23.46 22.65 -0.77
C GLY A 274 23.64 23.09 0.68
N ALA A 275 23.93 22.16 1.60
CA ALA A 275 24.00 22.47 3.03
C ALA A 275 25.40 22.81 3.55
N ILE A 276 26.46 22.30 2.90
CA ILE A 276 27.84 22.46 3.39
C ILE A 276 28.65 23.41 2.52
N ASN A 277 28.87 23.07 1.25
CA ASN A 277 29.72 23.86 0.36
C ASN A 277 29.35 23.60 -1.10
N SER A 278 29.03 24.66 -1.84
CA SER A 278 28.67 24.59 -3.26
C SER A 278 29.76 24.00 -4.16
N ALA A 279 31.02 23.96 -3.71
CA ALA A 279 32.10 23.23 -4.38
C ALA A 279 31.82 21.71 -4.50
N PHE A 280 30.92 21.15 -3.70
CA PHE A 280 30.51 19.74 -3.73
C PHE A 280 29.13 19.51 -4.35
N ALA A 281 28.56 20.50 -5.05
CA ALA A 281 27.24 20.40 -5.68
C ALA A 281 27.12 19.22 -6.67
N GLU A 282 28.23 18.82 -7.28
CA GLU A 282 28.30 17.69 -8.22
C GLU A 282 28.44 16.31 -7.53
N ILE A 283 28.24 16.23 -6.20
CA ILE A 283 28.23 14.97 -5.45
C ILE A 283 26.81 14.70 -4.96
N PRO A 284 26.01 13.96 -5.77
CA PRO A 284 24.66 13.60 -5.36
C PRO A 284 24.64 12.66 -4.16
N LYS A 285 23.45 12.55 -3.57
CA LYS A 285 23.11 11.65 -2.47
C LYS A 285 22.89 10.22 -2.94
N TYR A 286 23.93 9.60 -3.52
CA TYR A 286 23.86 8.23 -4.00
C TYR A 286 24.48 7.23 -3.03
N ARG A 287 23.93 6.03 -3.02
CA ARG A 287 24.55 4.84 -2.43
C ARG A 287 24.04 3.59 -3.10
N GLN A 288 24.69 2.46 -2.85
CA GLN A 288 24.08 1.17 -3.16
C GLN A 288 23.05 0.81 -2.08
N ALA A 289 21.98 0.15 -2.51
CA ALA A 289 20.99 -0.44 -1.61
C ALA A 289 21.64 -1.54 -0.75
N THR A 290 21.12 -1.73 0.45
CA THR A 290 21.46 -2.80 1.40
C THR A 290 20.28 -3.78 1.49
N ALA A 291 20.46 -4.86 2.25
CA ALA A 291 19.38 -5.79 2.52
C ALA A 291 18.26 -5.19 3.40
N ASP A 292 18.48 -4.01 3.98
CA ASP A 292 17.50 -3.30 4.81
C ASP A 292 16.63 -2.35 3.98
N ASP A 293 16.96 -2.09 2.71
CA ASP A 293 16.11 -1.34 1.79
C ASP A 293 15.06 -2.25 1.14
N LEU A 294 13.83 -1.76 1.01
CA LEU A 294 12.74 -2.50 0.40
C LEU A 294 12.41 -1.94 -0.98
N LEU A 295 12.56 -2.76 -2.02
CA LEU A 295 12.27 -2.35 -3.39
C LEU A 295 10.79 -2.60 -3.65
N VAL A 296 10.06 -1.56 -4.08
CA VAL A 296 8.63 -1.68 -4.38
C VAL A 296 8.41 -2.59 -5.60
N LEU A 297 7.33 -3.36 -5.63
CA LEU A 297 7.10 -4.38 -6.65
C LEU A 297 7.04 -3.80 -8.06
N SER A 298 6.55 -2.57 -8.22
CA SER A 298 6.52 -1.87 -9.51
C SER A 298 7.91 -1.66 -10.11
N SER A 299 8.96 -1.55 -9.27
CA SER A 299 10.35 -1.41 -9.71
C SER A 299 10.85 -2.61 -10.51
N SER A 300 10.25 -3.80 -10.34
CA SER A 300 10.64 -5.02 -11.07
C SER A 300 10.54 -4.88 -12.60
N SER A 301 9.63 -4.04 -13.09
CA SER A 301 9.46 -3.75 -14.51
C SER A 301 10.39 -2.65 -15.03
N PHE A 302 11.04 -1.91 -14.14
CA PHE A 302 11.87 -0.75 -14.44
C PHE A 302 13.36 -1.05 -14.30
N ILE A 303 13.76 -1.78 -13.26
CA ILE A 303 15.14 -2.15 -12.98
C ILE A 303 15.71 -2.97 -14.15
N GLY A 304 16.92 -2.62 -14.60
CA GLY A 304 17.58 -3.31 -15.72
C GLY A 304 17.18 -2.82 -17.11
N THR A 305 16.20 -1.90 -17.22
CA THR A 305 15.85 -1.26 -18.51
C THR A 305 16.87 -0.17 -18.90
N GLU A 306 16.97 0.13 -20.19
CA GLU A 306 17.79 1.25 -20.69
C GLU A 306 17.03 2.57 -20.52
N ALA A 307 17.59 3.52 -19.78
CA ALA A 307 17.00 4.86 -19.64
C ALA A 307 17.08 5.66 -20.96
N ILE A 308 18.10 5.38 -21.77
CA ILE A 308 18.25 5.91 -23.14
C ILE A 308 18.15 4.72 -24.10
N PRO A 309 17.09 4.63 -24.93
CA PRO A 309 16.91 3.52 -25.85
C PRO A 309 18.12 3.31 -26.77
N GLY A 310 18.65 2.08 -26.78
CA GLY A 310 19.84 1.69 -27.53
C GLY A 310 21.17 1.99 -26.84
N ASN A 311 21.15 2.45 -25.59
CA ASN A 311 22.35 2.70 -24.80
C ASN A 311 22.44 1.76 -23.59
N ALA A 312 23.18 0.66 -23.76
CA ALA A 312 23.45 -0.32 -22.72
C ALA A 312 24.27 0.22 -21.53
N GLN A 313 24.77 1.46 -21.59
CA GLN A 313 25.43 2.13 -20.46
C GLN A 313 24.47 2.97 -19.62
N SER A 314 23.17 3.00 -19.96
CA SER A 314 22.15 3.81 -19.28
C SER A 314 21.18 2.97 -18.43
N ILE A 315 21.63 1.82 -17.92
CA ILE A 315 20.77 0.87 -17.22
C ILE A 315 20.24 1.44 -15.90
N ASN A 316 18.92 1.44 -15.74
CA ASN A 316 18.23 1.84 -14.51
C ASN A 316 18.54 0.89 -13.35
N GLY A 317 18.90 1.47 -12.20
CA GLY A 317 19.37 0.76 -11.02
C GLY A 317 20.87 0.46 -11.03
N VAL A 318 21.59 0.73 -12.11
CA VAL A 318 23.05 0.55 -12.18
C VAL A 318 23.73 1.87 -12.51
N ALA A 319 23.56 2.35 -13.73
CA ALA A 319 24.18 3.58 -14.22
C ALA A 319 23.30 4.81 -13.95
N VAL A 320 21.99 4.60 -13.92
CA VAL A 320 21.00 5.60 -13.49
C VAL A 320 20.49 5.16 -12.12
N PRO A 321 20.79 5.90 -11.05
CA PRO A 321 20.26 5.61 -9.71
C PRO A 321 18.73 5.58 -9.70
N LEU A 322 18.16 4.68 -8.91
CA LEU A 322 16.72 4.65 -8.67
C LEU A 322 16.32 5.88 -7.85
N ALA A 323 15.33 6.61 -8.36
CA ALA A 323 14.64 7.64 -7.60
C ALA A 323 13.79 7.02 -6.48
N ASP A 324 13.41 7.88 -5.54
CA ASP A 324 12.62 7.61 -4.33
C ASP A 324 11.47 6.62 -4.57
N GLN A 325 10.63 6.88 -5.57
CA GLN A 325 9.45 6.08 -5.93
C GLN A 325 9.67 4.57 -6.14
N TRP A 326 10.91 4.09 -6.21
CA TRP A 326 11.27 2.70 -6.44
C TRP A 326 11.80 1.96 -5.20
N VAL A 327 12.05 2.65 -4.08
CA VAL A 327 12.69 2.07 -2.91
C VAL A 327 12.14 2.71 -1.63
N LEU A 328 12.06 1.93 -0.56
CA LEU A 328 11.87 2.43 0.79
C LEU A 328 13.14 2.23 1.61
N THR A 329 13.67 3.32 2.17
CA THR A 329 14.84 3.30 3.05
C THR A 329 14.45 2.82 4.46
N PRO A 330 15.42 2.41 5.30
CA PRO A 330 15.16 2.08 6.71
C PRO A 330 14.52 3.22 7.50
N GLU A 331 14.89 4.47 7.21
CA GLU A 331 14.36 5.68 7.83
C GLU A 331 12.86 5.87 7.52
N GLU A 332 12.45 5.67 6.28
CA GLU A 332 11.06 5.71 5.85
C GLU A 332 10.23 4.55 6.41
N GLN A 333 10.81 3.34 6.44
CA GLN A 333 10.20 2.17 7.08
C GLN A 333 9.95 2.42 8.58
N LEU A 334 10.86 3.13 9.25
CA LEU A 334 10.69 3.51 10.65
C LEU A 334 9.51 4.48 10.80
N ALA A 335 9.37 5.49 9.94
CA ALA A 335 8.24 6.42 9.98
C ALA A 335 6.90 5.69 9.80
N ILE A 336 6.80 4.80 8.81
CA ILE A 336 5.64 3.93 8.58
C ILE A 336 5.31 3.11 9.84
N LYS A 337 6.34 2.50 10.44
CA LYS A 337 6.18 1.67 11.63
C LYS A 337 5.71 2.47 12.84
N GLU A 338 6.32 3.63 13.11
CA GLU A 338 5.94 4.48 14.25
C GLU A 338 4.48 4.94 14.14
N ALA A 339 4.05 5.38 12.96
CA ALA A 339 2.66 5.77 12.71
C ALA A 339 1.70 4.58 12.89
N THR A 340 2.04 3.42 12.31
CA THR A 340 1.25 2.18 12.44
C THR A 340 1.10 1.75 13.89
N ASP A 341 2.19 1.75 14.67
CA ASP A 341 2.16 1.43 16.09
C ASP A 341 1.26 2.40 16.86
N ALA A 342 1.35 3.70 16.57
CA ALA A 342 0.53 4.72 17.22
C ALA A 342 -0.97 4.55 16.90
N TYR A 343 -1.34 4.26 15.65
CA TYR A 343 -2.72 3.96 15.28
C TYR A 343 -3.24 2.72 16.02
N ASN A 344 -2.42 1.67 16.09
CA ASN A 344 -2.77 0.41 16.75
C ASN A 344 -2.97 0.56 18.25
N VAL A 345 -2.23 1.46 18.91
CA VAL A 345 -2.48 1.84 20.31
C VAL A 345 -3.88 2.43 20.46
N THR A 346 -4.30 3.35 19.58
CA THR A 346 -5.65 3.92 19.65
C THR A 346 -6.73 2.90 19.35
N ILE A 347 -6.58 2.10 18.29
CA ILE A 347 -7.55 1.06 17.92
C ILE A 347 -7.78 0.12 19.10
N LYS A 348 -6.70 -0.34 19.74
CA LYS A 348 -6.78 -1.22 20.91
C LYS A 348 -7.48 -0.53 22.07
N ALA A 349 -7.08 0.69 22.43
CA ALA A 349 -7.67 1.42 23.56
C ALA A 349 -9.18 1.67 23.37
N VAL A 350 -9.60 2.06 22.17
CA VAL A 350 -11.03 2.28 21.84
C VAL A 350 -11.81 0.98 21.85
N SER A 351 -11.23 -0.11 21.36
CA SER A 351 -11.87 -1.44 21.37
C SER A 351 -12.02 -1.98 22.79
N ASP A 352 -10.96 -1.94 23.60
CA ASP A 352 -10.97 -2.39 25.00
C ASP A 352 -11.98 -1.61 25.86
N ALA A 353 -12.26 -0.35 25.51
CA ALA A 353 -13.17 0.52 26.24
C ALA A 353 -14.65 0.36 25.82
N ASN A 354 -14.97 -0.48 24.83
CA ASN A 354 -16.32 -0.60 24.28
C ASN A 354 -16.72 -2.07 24.06
N ASP A 355 -17.59 -2.59 24.93
CA ASP A 355 -18.08 -3.97 24.87
C ASP A 355 -18.86 -4.32 23.60
N ASN A 356 -19.24 -3.32 22.78
CA ASN A 356 -19.87 -3.54 21.48
C ASN A 356 -18.85 -3.78 20.34
N ILE A 357 -17.54 -3.77 20.64
CA ILE A 357 -16.48 -3.90 19.66
C ILE A 357 -15.66 -5.17 19.89
N ALA A 358 -15.49 -5.94 18.81
CA ALA A 358 -14.52 -7.02 18.74
C ALA A 358 -13.31 -6.57 17.92
N LEU A 359 -12.10 -6.96 18.34
CA LEU A 359 -10.85 -6.65 17.63
C LEU A 359 -10.31 -7.92 16.93
N VAL A 360 -10.00 -7.82 15.64
CA VAL A 360 -9.21 -8.83 14.91
C VAL A 360 -7.78 -8.32 14.73
N ASP A 361 -6.80 -9.16 15.08
CA ASP A 361 -5.37 -8.83 14.99
C ASP A 361 -4.78 -9.23 13.62
N LEU A 362 -4.72 -8.26 12.71
CA LEU A 362 -4.12 -8.41 11.39
C LEU A 362 -2.59 -8.39 11.41
N ASN A 363 -1.96 -7.76 12.40
CA ASN A 363 -0.50 -7.81 12.55
C ASN A 363 -0.03 -9.26 12.69
N THR A 364 -0.67 -10.01 13.60
CA THR A 364 -0.36 -11.42 13.79
C THR A 364 -0.67 -12.24 12.53
N ILE A 365 -1.82 -12.01 11.90
CA ILE A 365 -2.22 -12.76 10.68
C ILE A 365 -1.23 -12.50 9.53
N LEU A 366 -0.87 -11.25 9.25
CA LEU A 366 0.04 -10.94 8.16
C LEU A 366 1.46 -11.46 8.44
N SER A 367 1.95 -11.33 9.68
CA SER A 367 3.26 -11.87 10.07
C SER A 367 3.31 -13.39 9.91
N GLU A 368 2.26 -14.12 10.29
CA GLU A 368 2.15 -15.57 10.09
C GLU A 368 2.11 -15.91 8.60
N LEU A 369 1.34 -15.19 7.79
CA LEU A 369 1.32 -15.36 6.32
C LEU A 369 2.70 -15.12 5.69
N ALA A 370 3.44 -14.12 6.17
CA ALA A 370 4.75 -13.75 5.64
C ALA A 370 5.88 -14.71 6.05
N THR A 371 5.71 -15.46 7.14
CA THR A 371 6.79 -16.28 7.71
C THR A 371 6.52 -17.79 7.62
N THR A 372 5.47 -18.28 8.28
CA THR A 372 5.19 -19.73 8.41
C THR A 372 4.11 -20.21 7.46
N GLY A 373 3.26 -19.31 6.98
CA GLY A 373 2.00 -19.63 6.33
C GLY A 373 0.94 -20.11 7.32
N ILE A 374 -0.30 -20.14 6.83
CA ILE A 374 -1.52 -20.48 7.58
C ILE A 374 -2.21 -21.65 6.91
N LEU A 375 -2.52 -22.70 7.68
CA LEU A 375 -3.38 -23.78 7.21
C LEU A 375 -4.85 -23.36 7.32
N TYR A 376 -5.57 -23.40 6.21
CA TYR A 376 -7.00 -23.09 6.17
C TYR A 376 -7.71 -23.99 5.15
N GLY A 377 -8.58 -24.87 5.65
CA GLY A 377 -9.12 -25.98 4.86
C GLY A 377 -7.98 -26.88 4.36
N ASP A 378 -8.02 -27.24 3.07
CA ASP A 378 -6.99 -28.06 2.41
C ASP A 378 -5.81 -27.22 1.84
N TYR A 379 -5.71 -25.94 2.20
CA TYR A 379 -4.73 -25.01 1.63
C TYR A 379 -3.77 -24.48 2.69
N THR A 380 -2.50 -24.33 2.31
CA THR A 380 -1.52 -23.54 3.06
C THR A 380 -1.39 -22.17 2.38
N LEU A 381 -1.99 -21.15 3.00
CA LEU A 381 -1.91 -19.77 2.54
C LEU A 381 -0.62 -19.14 3.05
N ASN A 382 0.10 -18.40 2.20
CA ASN A 382 1.21 -17.56 2.62
C ASN A 382 1.27 -16.29 1.75
N ALA A 383 2.14 -15.36 2.11
CA ALA A 383 2.23 -14.08 1.43
C ALA A 383 2.86 -14.16 0.03
N SER A 384 3.62 -15.20 -0.34
CA SER A 384 4.38 -15.25 -1.60
C SER A 384 3.55 -14.79 -2.82
N LEU A 385 4.08 -13.83 -3.59
CA LEU A 385 3.40 -13.29 -4.77
C LEU A 385 3.06 -14.42 -5.76
N VAL A 386 1.85 -14.41 -6.30
CA VAL A 386 1.28 -15.41 -7.23
C VAL A 386 1.02 -16.79 -6.62
N THR A 387 1.96 -17.37 -5.88
CA THR A 387 1.95 -18.79 -5.47
C THR A 387 1.47 -19.02 -4.03
N GLY A 388 1.52 -18.01 -3.17
CA GLY A 388 1.13 -18.11 -1.76
C GLY A 388 -0.38 -18.15 -1.53
N GLY A 389 -1.17 -17.66 -2.50
CA GLY A 389 -2.64 -17.74 -2.48
C GLY A 389 -3.34 -16.78 -1.52
N ALA A 390 -2.64 -16.13 -0.59
CA ALA A 390 -3.24 -15.13 0.30
C ALA A 390 -3.35 -13.75 -0.38
N VAL A 391 -2.26 -13.27 -0.97
CA VAL A 391 -2.13 -11.92 -1.54
C VAL A 391 -2.26 -11.95 -3.07
N SER A 392 -2.88 -10.91 -3.63
CA SER A 392 -3.18 -10.75 -5.05
C SER A 392 -1.96 -10.28 -5.86
N LEU A 393 -2.14 -10.09 -7.16
CA LEU A 393 -1.08 -9.74 -8.11
C LEU A 393 -0.51 -8.33 -7.92
N ASP A 394 -1.18 -7.45 -7.19
CA ASP A 394 -0.65 -6.13 -6.81
C ASP A 394 0.33 -6.18 -5.63
N GLY A 395 0.42 -7.35 -4.98
CA GLY A 395 1.26 -7.56 -3.80
C GLY A 395 0.75 -6.86 -2.54
N ILE A 396 -0.48 -6.35 -2.54
CA ILE A 396 -1.08 -5.59 -1.42
C ILE A 396 -2.40 -6.23 -0.98
N HIS A 397 -3.39 -6.28 -1.88
CA HIS A 397 -4.74 -6.71 -1.53
C HIS A 397 -4.83 -8.24 -1.50
N LEU A 398 -5.75 -8.79 -0.72
CA LEU A 398 -5.94 -10.23 -0.63
C LEU A 398 -6.60 -10.79 -1.90
N THR A 399 -6.33 -12.06 -2.20
CA THR A 399 -7.14 -12.80 -3.17
C THR A 399 -8.54 -13.07 -2.60
N ALA A 400 -9.49 -13.54 -3.40
CA ALA A 400 -10.79 -13.97 -2.88
C ALA A 400 -10.65 -15.08 -1.82
N ARG A 401 -9.64 -15.95 -1.98
CA ARG A 401 -9.30 -16.96 -0.96
C ARG A 401 -8.71 -16.34 0.29
N GLY A 402 -7.80 -15.37 0.18
CA GLY A 402 -7.30 -14.62 1.33
C GLY A 402 -8.42 -13.92 2.10
N TYR A 403 -9.33 -13.24 1.38
CA TYR A 403 -10.52 -12.62 1.98
C TYR A 403 -11.48 -13.63 2.62
N SER A 404 -11.53 -14.88 2.14
CA SER A 404 -12.32 -15.93 2.80
C SER A 404 -11.76 -16.28 4.19
N TYR A 405 -10.43 -16.32 4.34
CA TYR A 405 -9.78 -16.49 5.63
C TYR A 405 -9.98 -15.26 6.54
N MET A 406 -9.87 -14.05 5.99
CA MET A 406 -10.18 -12.83 6.72
C MET A 406 -11.62 -12.87 7.27
N ALA A 407 -12.58 -13.25 6.42
CA ALA A 407 -13.97 -13.40 6.83
C ALA A 407 -14.15 -14.48 7.91
N TYR A 408 -13.40 -15.59 7.86
CA TYR A 408 -13.37 -16.59 8.93
C TYR A 408 -12.92 -15.96 10.27
N LYS A 409 -11.84 -15.18 10.27
CA LYS A 409 -11.32 -14.52 11.48
C LYS A 409 -12.28 -13.47 12.06
N PHE A 410 -13.02 -12.77 11.21
CA PHE A 410 -14.08 -11.87 11.67
C PHE A 410 -15.24 -12.64 12.33
N LEU A 411 -15.67 -13.76 11.74
CA LEU A 411 -16.72 -14.61 12.33
C LEU A 411 -16.27 -15.22 13.66
N GLU A 412 -15.01 -15.63 13.77
CA GLU A 412 -14.42 -16.13 15.02
C GLU A 412 -14.40 -15.05 16.13
N ALA A 413 -14.07 -13.81 15.79
CA ALA A 413 -14.14 -12.68 16.72
C ALA A 413 -15.59 -12.37 17.15
N ILE A 414 -16.54 -12.47 16.22
CA ILE A 414 -17.98 -12.30 16.51
C ILE A 414 -18.48 -13.37 17.48
N ASP A 415 -18.11 -14.64 17.26
CA ASP A 415 -18.45 -15.74 18.16
C ASP A 415 -17.91 -15.48 19.57
N THR A 416 -16.63 -15.11 19.65
CA THR A 416 -15.93 -14.87 20.93
C THR A 416 -16.51 -13.69 21.71
N SER A 417 -16.72 -12.55 21.05
CA SER A 417 -17.12 -11.30 21.72
C SER A 417 -18.62 -11.18 21.94
N PHE A 418 -19.44 -11.77 21.06
CA PHE A 418 -20.88 -11.53 21.05
C PHE A 418 -21.74 -12.78 21.29
N GLY A 419 -21.12 -13.94 21.50
CA GLY A 419 -21.82 -15.19 21.80
C GLY A 419 -22.56 -15.78 20.60
N ALA A 420 -22.11 -15.48 19.38
CA ALA A 420 -22.55 -16.18 18.18
C ALA A 420 -21.87 -17.57 18.09
N ASN A 421 -22.20 -18.34 17.05
CA ASN A 421 -21.72 -19.70 16.87
C ASN A 421 -21.42 -20.08 15.40
N PHE A 422 -20.93 -19.14 14.59
CA PHE A 422 -20.60 -19.38 13.19
C PHE A 422 -19.57 -20.51 13.01
N ILE A 423 -18.52 -20.53 13.85
CA ILE A 423 -17.47 -21.55 13.79
C ILE A 423 -18.04 -22.92 14.15
N ASP A 424 -18.68 -23.04 15.32
CA ASP A 424 -19.24 -24.31 15.82
C ASP A 424 -20.36 -24.87 14.91
N SER A 425 -21.14 -23.99 14.29
CA SER A 425 -22.20 -24.38 13.35
C SER A 425 -21.68 -24.73 11.96
N GLY A 426 -20.40 -24.48 11.66
CA GLY A 426 -19.82 -24.66 10.33
C GLY A 426 -20.29 -23.64 9.29
N ASN A 427 -20.97 -22.56 9.70
CA ASN A 427 -21.43 -21.48 8.82
C ASN A 427 -20.28 -20.49 8.53
N VAL A 428 -19.18 -21.02 8.01
CA VAL A 428 -17.96 -20.29 7.69
C VAL A 428 -17.66 -20.39 6.20
N PRO A 429 -16.90 -19.43 5.63
CA PRO A 429 -16.42 -19.55 4.26
C PRO A 429 -15.60 -20.84 4.08
N ASN A 430 -15.73 -21.50 2.94
CA ASN A 430 -14.83 -22.57 2.52
C ASN A 430 -13.80 -22.00 1.54
N PRO A 431 -12.48 -22.09 1.80
CA PRO A 431 -11.45 -21.53 0.91
C PRO A 431 -11.43 -22.15 -0.49
N GLY A 432 -11.98 -23.36 -0.66
CA GLY A 432 -12.09 -24.03 -1.96
C GLY A 432 -13.08 -23.37 -2.92
N ASP A 433 -14.04 -22.61 -2.40
CA ASP A 433 -15.06 -21.93 -3.21
C ASP A 433 -14.53 -20.61 -3.80
N TYR A 434 -13.36 -20.16 -3.37
CA TYR A 434 -12.81 -18.85 -3.76
C TYR A 434 -11.52 -19.03 -4.57
N PRO A 435 -11.44 -18.40 -5.77
CA PRO A 435 -10.25 -18.47 -6.60
C PRO A 435 -9.14 -17.55 -6.06
N THR A 436 -7.89 -17.84 -6.45
CA THR A 436 -6.75 -16.93 -6.20
C THR A 436 -6.50 -15.96 -7.33
N ASN A 437 -6.98 -16.30 -8.53
CA ASN A 437 -6.82 -15.50 -9.74
C ASN A 437 -8.11 -15.54 -10.56
N TYR A 438 -8.41 -14.44 -11.24
CA TYR A 438 -9.51 -14.36 -12.19
C TYR A 438 -8.95 -14.41 -13.61
N ALA A 439 -9.70 -15.06 -14.52
CA ALA A 439 -9.30 -15.16 -15.91
C ALA A 439 -9.18 -13.76 -16.56
N PRO A 440 -8.20 -13.52 -17.46
CA PRO A 440 -8.13 -12.29 -18.25
C PRO A 440 -9.38 -12.05 -19.09
N THR A 441 -10.07 -13.13 -19.47
CA THR A 441 -11.31 -13.09 -20.27
C THR A 441 -12.59 -13.03 -19.43
N LEU A 442 -12.49 -12.87 -18.11
CA LEU A 442 -13.66 -12.67 -17.25
C LEU A 442 -14.31 -11.33 -17.62
N GLN A 443 -15.55 -11.40 -18.13
CA GLN A 443 -16.36 -10.23 -18.48
C GLN A 443 -17.23 -9.79 -17.33
#